data_AF-A0A2S5QX60-F1
#
_entry.id   AF-A0A2S5QX60-F1
#
_cell.length_a   1.000
_cell.length_b   1.000
_cell.length_c   1.000
_cell.angle_alpha   90.00
_cell.angle_beta   90.00
_cell.angle_gamma   90.00
#
_symmetry.space_group_name_H-M   'P 1'
#
loop_
_entity.id
_entity.type
_entity.pdbx_description
1 polymer ?
#
loop_
_entity_poly.entity_id
_entity_poly.type
_entity_poly.pdbx_seq_one_letter_code
_entity_poly.pdbx_strand_id
1 'polypeptide(L)'
;MTNNIRITLLACVALALASCAHESKVQPSSGHIDGQNDSASQPNGAVTNVADIPKPITKNTYLPPPKAKAKEPVYSIVVYDTPVREVLFAIARDSKFNVDIHPNIKGNVTLNAVDQT
;
A
#
# COMPACT_ATOMS: atom_id res chain seq x y z
N MET A 1 46.56 -19.70 33.52
CA MET A 1 45.85 -19.66 32.22
C MET A 1 44.35 -19.93 32.33
N THR A 2 43.90 -20.86 33.17
CA THR A 2 42.48 -21.21 33.37
C THR A 2 41.59 -20.11 33.95
N ASN A 3 42.15 -19.22 34.79
CA ASN A 3 41.37 -18.12 35.38
C ASN A 3 40.95 -17.07 34.33
N ASN A 4 41.86 -16.73 33.41
CA ASN A 4 41.61 -15.73 32.38
C ASN A 4 40.55 -16.22 31.38
N ILE A 5 40.56 -17.53 31.06
CA ILE A 5 39.55 -18.16 30.19
C ILE A 5 38.15 -18.13 30.83
N ARG A 6 38.05 -18.38 32.14
CA ARG A 6 36.76 -18.31 32.86
C ARG A 6 36.20 -16.89 32.90
N ILE A 7 37.07 -15.89 33.09
CA ILE A 7 36.69 -14.47 33.09
C ILE A 7 36.18 -14.05 31.70
N THR A 8 36.88 -14.43 30.62
CA THR A 8 36.44 -14.12 29.26
C THR A 8 35.12 -14.81 28.90
N LEU A 9 34.93 -16.06 29.31
CA LEU A 9 33.70 -16.80 29.05
C LEU A 9 32.50 -16.20 29.80
N LEU A 10 32.70 -15.78 31.06
CA LEU A 10 31.66 -15.11 31.85
C LEU A 10 31.27 -13.76 31.23
N ALA A 11 32.25 -13.00 30.72
CA ALA A 11 32.00 -11.72 30.05
C ALA A 11 31.21 -11.88 28.73
N CYS A 12 31.51 -12.91 27.93
CA CYS A 12 30.75 -13.23 26.71
C CYS A 12 29.29 -13.61 27.01
N VAL A 13 29.05 -14.41 28.07
CA VAL A 13 27.69 -14.81 28.46
C VAL A 13 26.87 -13.60 28.94
N ALA A 14 27.48 -12.69 29.70
CA ALA A 14 26.81 -11.48 30.16
C ALA A 14 26.39 -10.56 28.99
N LEU A 15 27.22 -10.45 27.95
CA LEU A 15 26.90 -9.66 26.75
C LEU A 15 25.73 -10.25 25.93
N ALA A 16 25.58 -11.57 25.92
CA ALA A 16 24.53 -12.25 25.16
C ALA A 16 23.13 -12.11 25.79
N LEU A 17 23.04 -11.84 27.09
CA LEU A 17 21.76 -11.74 27.81
C LEU A 17 21.09 -10.36 27.68
N ALA A 18 21.78 -9.35 27.13
CA ALA A 18 21.28 -7.98 27.03
C ALA A 18 20.60 -7.64 25.68
N SER A 19 20.45 -8.60 24.75
CA SER A 19 20.13 -8.28 23.35
C SER A 19 18.64 -8.22 22.97
N CYS A 20 17.70 -8.33 23.91
CA CYS A 20 16.27 -8.32 23.57
C CYS A 20 15.45 -7.37 24.47
N ALA A 21 15.62 -6.07 24.27
CA ALA A 21 14.64 -5.07 24.70
C ALA A 21 14.39 -4.07 23.55
N HIS A 22 13.24 -4.19 22.89
CA HIS A 22 12.78 -3.22 21.89
C HIS A 22 11.80 -2.26 22.58
N GLU A 23 12.32 -1.14 23.07
CA GLU A 23 11.50 -0.05 23.59
C GLU A 23 10.92 0.71 22.40
N SER A 24 9.61 0.54 22.17
CA SER A 24 8.90 1.27 21.11
C SER A 24 8.83 2.76 21.49
N LYS A 25 9.45 3.62 20.68
CA LYS A 25 9.35 5.09 20.81
C LYS A 25 8.02 5.66 20.29
N VAL A 26 7.03 4.81 20.01
CA VAL A 26 5.71 5.27 19.58
C VAL A 26 4.93 5.64 20.83
N GLN A 27 4.85 6.94 21.12
CA GLN A 27 3.98 7.46 22.15
C GLN A 27 2.53 7.25 21.69
N PRO A 28 1.69 6.50 22.45
CA PRO A 28 0.29 6.31 22.09
C PRO A 28 -0.39 7.69 22.03
N SER A 29 -1.28 7.86 21.05
CA SER A 29 -1.98 9.12 20.88
C SER A 29 -2.91 9.36 22.07
N SER A 30 -2.75 10.52 22.72
CA SER A 30 -3.62 11.01 23.80
C SER A 30 -5.03 11.42 23.32
N GLY A 31 -5.41 11.01 22.10
CA GLY A 31 -6.71 11.26 21.48
C GLY A 31 -7.61 10.03 21.42
N HIS A 32 -7.17 8.87 21.92
CA HIS A 32 -8.07 7.76 22.18
C HIS A 32 -8.82 8.05 23.49
N ILE A 33 -10.13 7.80 23.53
CA ILE A 33 -10.92 8.01 24.74
C ILE A 33 -10.41 7.05 25.80
N ASP A 34 -9.48 7.52 26.62
CA ASP A 34 -9.22 6.90 27.91
C ASP A 34 -10.54 7.02 28.67
N GLY A 35 -11.16 5.87 28.94
CA GLY A 35 -12.42 5.75 29.68
C GLY A 35 -12.33 6.20 31.13
N GLN A 36 -11.45 7.15 31.44
CA GLN A 36 -11.30 7.83 32.71
C GLN A 36 -11.81 9.27 32.57
N ASN A 37 -13.12 9.41 32.46
CA ASN A 37 -13.77 10.66 32.84
C ASN A 37 -14.61 10.38 34.09
N ASP A 38 -13.90 9.96 35.14
CA ASP A 38 -14.41 10.08 36.50
C ASP A 38 -14.42 11.57 36.88
N SER A 39 -15.64 12.11 36.89
CA SER A 39 -16.11 13.17 37.78
C SER A 39 -15.07 14.14 38.35
N ALA A 40 -14.83 15.26 37.65
CA ALA A 40 -14.49 16.53 38.30
C ALA A 40 -14.77 17.75 37.40
N SER A 41 -15.94 18.35 37.64
CA SER A 41 -16.12 19.81 37.77
C SER A 41 -15.86 20.76 36.58
N GLN A 42 -16.98 21.42 36.20
CA GLN A 42 -17.15 22.84 35.80
C GLN A 42 -17.08 23.24 34.31
N PRO A 43 -17.78 24.33 33.89
CA PRO A 43 -18.96 25.00 34.45
C PRO A 43 -20.16 25.01 33.47
N ASN A 44 -21.37 25.18 34.01
CA ASN A 44 -22.56 25.59 33.26
C ASN A 44 -22.33 26.98 32.63
N GLY A 45 -21.65 27.01 31.49
CA GLY A 45 -21.71 28.12 30.55
C GLY A 45 -22.86 27.85 29.58
N ALA A 46 -24.02 28.46 29.83
CA ALA A 46 -25.06 28.56 28.83
C ALA A 46 -24.47 29.29 27.61
N VAL A 47 -24.04 28.53 26.61
CA VAL A 47 -23.71 29.07 25.29
C VAL A 47 -25.04 29.38 24.61
N THR A 48 -25.58 30.55 24.96
CA THR A 48 -26.65 31.22 24.23
C THR A 48 -26.06 31.77 22.94
N ASN A 49 -25.62 30.87 22.07
CA ASN A 49 -25.44 31.16 20.65
C ASN A 49 -25.71 29.86 19.92
N VAL A 50 -27.00 29.54 19.80
CA VAL A 50 -27.53 28.55 18.87
C VAL A 50 -27.37 29.16 17.47
N ALA A 51 -26.13 29.36 17.04
CA ALA A 51 -25.81 29.61 15.66
C ALA A 51 -26.17 28.33 14.93
N ASP A 52 -27.37 28.34 14.34
CA ASP A 52 -27.94 27.46 13.34
C ASP A 52 -26.99 26.32 12.92
N ILE A 53 -26.90 25.27 13.75
CA ILE A 53 -26.11 24.08 13.40
C ILE A 53 -26.96 23.32 12.39
N PRO A 54 -26.52 23.19 11.12
CA PRO A 54 -27.29 22.47 10.12
C PRO A 54 -27.46 21.02 10.57
N LYS A 55 -28.69 20.52 10.52
CA LYS A 55 -28.98 19.13 10.91
C LYS A 55 -28.09 18.18 10.10
N PRO A 56 -27.50 17.15 10.73
CA PRO A 56 -26.68 16.16 10.02
C PRO A 56 -27.42 15.60 8.80
N ILE A 57 -26.75 15.61 7.65
CA ILE A 57 -27.27 15.07 6.40
C ILE A 57 -27.39 13.54 6.51
N THR A 58 -28.59 13.06 6.81
CA THR A 58 -28.91 11.62 6.91
C THR A 58 -29.30 10.98 5.58
N LYS A 59 -29.33 11.75 4.49
CA LYS A 59 -29.63 11.25 3.15
C LYS A 59 -28.35 11.02 2.36
N ASN A 60 -27.81 9.82 2.46
CA ASN A 60 -26.74 9.33 1.62
C ASN A 60 -27.35 9.01 0.23
N THR A 61 -26.74 9.51 -0.85
CA THR A 61 -27.12 9.06 -2.20
C THR A 61 -26.77 7.59 -2.34
N TYR A 62 -27.77 6.75 -2.59
CA TYR A 62 -27.55 5.34 -2.89
C TYR A 62 -26.86 5.22 -4.25
N LEU A 63 -25.60 4.78 -4.24
CA LEU A 63 -24.90 4.46 -5.48
C LEU A 63 -25.48 3.15 -6.03
N PRO A 64 -25.86 3.09 -7.31
CA PRO A 64 -26.26 1.84 -7.91
C PRO A 64 -25.12 0.81 -7.79
N PRO A 65 -25.44 -0.49 -7.65
CA PRO A 65 -24.42 -1.53 -7.63
C PRO A 65 -23.48 -1.41 -8.84
N PRO A 66 -22.16 -1.66 -8.66
CA PRO A 66 -21.21 -1.64 -9.76
C PRO A 66 -21.66 -2.57 -10.89
N LYS A 67 -21.64 -2.08 -12.12
CA LYS A 67 -21.90 -2.94 -13.29
C LYS A 67 -20.74 -3.91 -13.45
N ALA A 68 -21.05 -5.19 -13.66
CA ALA A 68 -20.03 -6.19 -13.98
C ALA A 68 -19.30 -5.78 -15.27
N LYS A 69 -17.98 -5.64 -15.21
CA LYS A 69 -17.14 -5.42 -16.39
C LYS A 69 -16.92 -6.77 -17.08
N ALA A 70 -16.93 -6.78 -18.40
CA ALA A 70 -16.54 -7.96 -19.17
C ALA A 70 -15.08 -8.32 -18.84
N LYS A 71 -14.78 -9.63 -18.81
CA LYS A 71 -13.42 -10.10 -18.62
C LYS A 71 -12.54 -9.63 -19.78
N GLU A 72 -11.41 -9.03 -19.47
CA GLU A 72 -10.45 -8.58 -20.47
C GLU A 72 -9.80 -9.79 -21.17
N PRO A 73 -9.55 -9.70 -22.49
CA PRO A 73 -8.83 -10.74 -23.20
C PRO A 73 -7.43 -10.95 -22.62
N VAL A 74 -6.92 -12.18 -22.75
CA VAL A 74 -5.63 -12.58 -22.23
C VAL A 74 -4.76 -13.08 -23.39
N TYR A 75 -3.50 -12.66 -23.43
CA TYR A 75 -2.57 -12.90 -24.51
C TYR A 75 -1.24 -13.43 -24.01
N SER A 76 -0.60 -14.27 -24.83
CA SER A 76 0.72 -14.83 -24.56
C SER A 76 1.64 -14.56 -25.76
N ILE A 77 2.78 -13.92 -25.49
CA ILE A 77 3.75 -13.44 -26.48
C ILE A 77 5.14 -13.80 -25.98
N VAL A 78 5.91 -14.53 -26.81
CA VAL A 78 7.32 -14.80 -26.57
C VAL A 78 8.09 -14.46 -27.83
N VAL A 79 8.91 -13.42 -27.76
CA VAL A 79 9.74 -12.95 -28.88
C VAL A 79 11.14 -12.67 -28.36
N TYR A 80 12.12 -12.91 -29.22
CA TYR A 80 13.53 -12.70 -28.92
C TYR A 80 14.16 -11.91 -30.06
N ASP A 81 14.81 -10.80 -29.72
CA ASP A 81 15.52 -9.93 -30.65
C ASP A 81 14.74 -9.61 -31.94
N THR A 82 13.45 -9.29 -31.79
CA THR A 82 12.51 -9.10 -32.91
C THR A 82 12.26 -7.61 -33.15
N PRO A 83 12.14 -7.11 -34.40
CA PRO A 83 11.83 -5.71 -34.67
C PRO A 83 10.55 -5.25 -33.97
N VAL A 84 10.63 -4.16 -33.20
CA VAL A 84 9.50 -3.65 -32.39
C VAL A 84 8.23 -3.39 -33.21
N ARG A 85 8.39 -2.95 -34.46
CA ARG A 85 7.29 -2.67 -35.37
C ARG A 85 6.48 -3.93 -35.69
N GLU A 86 7.16 -5.06 -35.90
CA GLU A 86 6.51 -6.33 -36.23
C GLU A 86 5.71 -6.85 -35.03
N VAL A 87 6.28 -6.74 -33.84
CA VAL A 87 5.61 -7.12 -32.58
C VAL A 87 4.35 -6.27 -32.36
N LEU A 88 4.44 -4.95 -32.54
CA LEU A 88 3.29 -4.05 -32.38
C LEU A 88 2.18 -4.34 -33.40
N PHE A 89 2.53 -4.62 -34.66
CA PHE A 89 1.53 -4.99 -35.68
C PHE A 89 0.91 -6.36 -35.40
N ALA A 90 1.69 -7.34 -34.91
CA ALA A 90 1.16 -8.64 -34.53
C ALA A 90 0.14 -8.52 -33.38
N ILE A 91 0.46 -7.74 -32.35
CA ILE A 91 -0.43 -7.46 -31.22
C ILE A 91 -1.71 -6.79 -31.71
N ALA A 92 -1.58 -5.73 -32.52
CA ALA A 92 -2.73 -5.00 -33.07
C ALA A 92 -3.68 -5.93 -33.87
N ARG A 93 -3.11 -6.84 -34.67
CA ARG A 93 -3.86 -7.83 -35.44
C ARG A 93 -4.62 -8.81 -34.54
N ASP A 94 -3.98 -9.31 -33.49
CA ASP A 94 -4.57 -10.31 -32.59
C ASP A 94 -5.60 -9.70 -31.62
N SER A 95 -5.38 -8.45 -31.18
CA SER A 95 -6.32 -7.70 -30.34
C SER A 95 -7.42 -7.00 -31.12
N LYS A 96 -7.33 -6.96 -32.46
CA LYS A 96 -8.21 -6.21 -33.37
C LYS A 96 -8.20 -4.70 -33.06
N PHE A 97 -7.08 -4.18 -32.57
CA PHE A 97 -6.89 -2.74 -32.40
C PHE A 97 -6.37 -2.09 -33.68
N ASN A 98 -6.87 -0.89 -33.95
CA ASN A 98 -6.30 -0.01 -34.97
C ASN A 98 -5.15 0.76 -34.32
N VAL A 99 -3.94 0.61 -34.84
CA VAL A 99 -2.73 1.18 -34.25
C VAL A 99 -1.94 1.92 -35.32
N ASP A 100 -1.63 3.19 -35.04
CA ASP A 100 -0.72 4.01 -35.83
C ASP A 100 0.67 4.00 -35.19
N ILE A 101 1.68 3.57 -35.95
CA ILE A 101 3.07 3.46 -35.46
C ILE A 101 3.90 4.56 -36.10
N HIS A 102 4.36 5.51 -35.27
CA HIS A 102 5.24 6.59 -35.72
C HIS A 102 6.55 6.03 -36.34
N PRO A 103 7.04 6.60 -37.46
CA PRO A 103 8.20 6.06 -38.18
C PRO A 103 9.47 5.96 -37.34
N ASN A 104 9.66 6.83 -36.35
CA ASN A 104 10.83 6.85 -35.47
C ASN A 104 10.85 5.74 -34.40
N ILE A 105 9.78 4.95 -34.26
CA ILE A 105 9.80 3.77 -33.39
C ILE A 105 10.59 2.67 -34.10
N LYS A 106 11.79 2.38 -33.57
CA LYS A 106 12.82 1.50 -34.14
C LYS A 106 13.50 0.66 -33.05
N GLY A 107 14.21 -0.38 -33.47
CA GLY A 107 14.99 -1.26 -32.58
C GLY A 107 14.38 -2.64 -32.46
N ASN A 108 15.11 -3.50 -31.77
CA ASN A 108 14.71 -4.88 -31.48
C ASN A 108 14.22 -4.98 -30.03
N VAL A 109 13.29 -5.90 -29.81
CA VAL A 109 12.73 -6.20 -28.50
C VAL A 109 12.79 -7.69 -28.22
N THR A 110 13.06 -8.02 -26.97
CA THR A 110 12.85 -9.34 -26.40
C THR A 110 11.73 -9.18 -25.38
N LEU A 111 10.64 -9.92 -25.54
CA LEU A 111 9.45 -9.81 -24.71
C LEU A 111 8.95 -11.21 -24.39
N ASN A 112 8.72 -11.46 -23.10
CA ASN A 112 8.03 -12.63 -22.58
C ASN A 112 6.84 -12.14 -21.76
N ALA A 113 5.63 -12.35 -22.27
CA ALA A 113 4.38 -12.04 -21.61
C ALA A 113 3.50 -13.29 -21.70
N VAL A 114 3.21 -13.92 -20.57
CA VAL A 114 2.35 -15.12 -20.52
C VAL A 114 1.10 -14.78 -19.74
N ASP A 115 -0.05 -15.07 -20.33
CA ASP A 115 -1.36 -14.81 -19.77
C ASP A 115 -1.56 -13.36 -19.27
N GLN A 116 -1.13 -12.39 -20.08
CA GLN A 116 -1.22 -10.96 -19.77
C GLN A 116 -2.40 -10.28 -20.47
N THR A 117 -2.94 -9.23 -19.85
CA THR A 117 -4.05 -8.40 -20.35
C THR A 117 -3.56 -7.15 -21.06
#